data_AF-A0A3S1KF46-F1
#
_entry.id   AF-A0A3S1KF46-F1
#
_cell.length_a   1.000
_cell.length_b   1.000
_cell.length_c   1.000
_cell.angle_alpha   90.00
_cell.angle_beta   90.00
_cell.angle_gamma   90.00
#
_symmetry.space_group_name_H-M   'P 1'
#
loop_
_entity.id
_entity.type
_entity.pdbx_description
1 polymer ?
#
loop_
_entity_poly.entity_id
_entity_poly.type
_entity_poly.pdbx_seq_one_letter_code
_entity_poly.pdbx_strand_id
1 'polypeptide(L)'
;DERVWTHPTDYAACQAIADVAREAEMQAIRYRSARDPKGANIALLTCKGFAKAKPLEPHTWRIRIGSLGVQAICEFPDKRLEFSRTAFADPRLANMRWVRGH
;
A
#
# COMPACT_ATOMS: atom_id res chain seq x y z
N ASP A 1 20.13 -7.46 -5.97
CA ASP A 1 19.28 -6.26 -6.11
C ASP A 1 17.82 -6.40 -5.76
N GLU A 2 17.06 -7.39 -6.26
CA GLU A 2 15.60 -7.49 -6.01
C GLU A 2 15.19 -7.32 -4.53
N ARG A 3 15.97 -7.89 -3.60
CA ARG A 3 15.75 -7.79 -2.14
C ARG A 3 15.79 -6.36 -1.60
N VAL A 4 16.55 -5.47 -2.24
CA VAL A 4 16.68 -4.06 -1.85
C VAL A 4 15.43 -3.28 -2.28
N TRP A 5 14.92 -3.56 -3.48
CA TRP A 5 13.74 -2.90 -4.07
C TRP A 5 12.40 -3.41 -3.50
N THR A 6 12.39 -4.63 -2.98
CA THR A 6 11.22 -5.28 -2.38
C THR A 6 11.29 -5.31 -0.86
N HIS A 7 12.21 -4.56 -0.25
CA HIS A 7 12.37 -4.54 1.20
C HIS A 7 11.07 -4.09 1.89
N PRO A 8 10.60 -4.81 2.92
CA PRO A 8 9.26 -4.58 3.48
C PRO A 8 9.13 -3.28 4.28
N THR A 9 10.25 -2.73 4.76
CA THR A 9 10.26 -1.59 5.69
C THR A 9 11.30 -0.52 5.35
N ASP A 10 12.16 -0.76 4.36
CA ASP A 10 13.20 0.18 3.95
C ASP A 10 12.88 0.58 2.52
N TYR A 11 12.69 1.88 2.33
CA TYR A 11 12.29 2.46 1.06
C TYR A 11 13.40 3.34 0.46
N ALA A 12 14.57 3.43 1.10
CA ALA A 12 15.64 4.36 0.70
C ALA A 12 16.08 4.14 -0.74
N ALA A 13 16.26 2.88 -1.15
CA ALA A 13 16.62 2.56 -2.51
C ALA A 13 15.52 3.01 -3.50
N CYS A 14 14.27 2.61 -3.25
CA CYS A 14 13.13 2.99 -4.10
C CYS A 14 12.96 4.50 -4.22
N GLN A 15 13.21 5.24 -3.13
CA GLN A 15 13.20 6.71 -3.13
C GLN A 15 14.33 7.27 -3.99
N ALA A 16 15.56 6.74 -3.87
CA ALA A 16 16.69 7.18 -4.70
C ALA A 16 16.42 7.00 -6.20
N ILE A 17 15.82 5.88 -6.62
CA ILE A 17 15.38 5.71 -8.03
C ILE A 17 14.32 6.74 -8.40
N ALA A 18 13.35 6.99 -7.53
CA ALA A 18 12.30 7.97 -7.81
C ALA A 18 12.88 9.38 -7.98
N ASP A 19 13.92 9.73 -7.21
CA ASP A 19 14.59 11.03 -7.30
C ASP A 19 15.37 11.16 -8.62
N VAL A 20 16.16 10.16 -8.98
CA VAL A 20 16.85 10.14 -10.30
C VAL A 20 15.84 10.21 -11.45
N ALA A 21 14.72 9.51 -11.35
CA ALA A 21 13.68 9.55 -12.38
C ALA A 21 13.00 10.93 -12.47
N ARG A 22 12.86 11.66 -11.36
CA ARG A 22 12.36 13.04 -11.36
C ARG A 22 13.36 13.99 -12.00
N GLU A 23 14.66 13.85 -11.70
CA GLU A 23 15.73 14.64 -12.33
C GLU A 23 15.78 14.41 -13.85
N ALA A 24 15.51 13.18 -14.29
CA ALA A 24 15.39 12.82 -15.70
C ALA A 24 14.02 13.16 -16.33
N GLU A 25 13.17 13.93 -15.64
CA GLU A 25 11.83 14.35 -16.08
C GLU A 25 10.89 13.20 -16.48
N MET A 26 11.11 12.00 -15.94
CA MET A 26 10.25 10.85 -16.20
C MET A 26 8.88 11.06 -15.54
N GLN A 27 7.84 10.51 -16.16
CA GLN A 27 6.47 10.72 -15.70
C GLN A 27 5.95 9.59 -14.79
N ALA A 28 6.46 8.37 -14.99
CA ALA A 28 6.03 7.21 -14.25
C ALA A 28 7.09 6.10 -14.27
N ILE A 29 7.07 5.25 -13.25
CA ILE A 29 7.90 4.05 -13.14
C ILE A 29 6.97 2.85 -13.01
N ARG A 30 7.11 1.86 -13.89
CA ARG A 30 6.47 0.55 -13.75
C ARG A 30 7.46 -0.43 -13.11
N TYR A 31 7.02 -1.15 -12.10
CA TYR A 31 7.85 -2.11 -11.37
C TYR A 31 7.04 -3.32 -10.92
N ARG A 32 7.72 -4.42 -10.56
CA ARG A 32 7.08 -5.63 -10.02
C ARG A 32 6.50 -5.34 -8.63
N SER A 33 5.35 -5.92 -8.31
CA SER A 33 4.83 -5.82 -6.94
C SER A 33 5.71 -6.60 -5.96
N ALA A 34 6.11 -5.94 -4.87
CA ALA A 34 6.83 -6.59 -3.76
C ALA A 34 5.95 -7.57 -2.96
N ARG A 35 4.62 -7.50 -3.12
CA ARG A 35 3.63 -8.30 -2.36
C ARG A 35 2.94 -9.37 -3.21
N ASP A 36 2.90 -9.19 -4.53
CA ASP A 36 2.29 -10.13 -5.46
C ASP A 36 3.29 -10.45 -6.58
N PRO A 37 3.85 -11.67 -6.64
CA PRO A 37 4.82 -12.05 -7.67
C PRO A 37 4.33 -11.88 -9.11
N LYS A 38 3.01 -11.96 -9.32
CA LYS A 38 2.37 -11.78 -10.64
C LYS A 38 1.90 -10.36 -10.87
N GLY A 39 1.86 -9.54 -9.82
CA GLY A 39 1.38 -8.17 -9.86
C GLY A 39 2.44 -7.17 -10.37
N ALA A 40 1.95 -6.04 -10.87
CA ALA A 40 2.77 -4.89 -11.24
C ALA A 40 2.22 -3.63 -10.57
N ASN A 41 3.12 -2.74 -10.19
CA ASN A 41 2.81 -1.44 -9.63
C ASN A 41 3.30 -0.33 -10.57
N ILE A 42 2.67 0.83 -10.46
CA ILE A 42 3.07 2.05 -11.17
C ILE A 42 3.22 3.16 -10.13
N ALA A 43 4.37 3.79 -10.09
CA ALA A 43 4.60 5.04 -9.35
C ALA A 43 4.48 6.20 -10.33
N LEU A 44 3.46 7.04 -10.17
CA LEU A 44 3.33 8.27 -10.94
C LEU A 44 4.19 9.36 -10.29
N LEU A 45 5.04 10.01 -11.09
CA LEU A 45 5.91 11.10 -10.66
C LEU A 45 5.30 12.48 -10.99
N THR A 46 4.25 12.50 -11.80
CA THR A 46 3.52 13.72 -12.19
C THR A 46 2.01 13.51 -12.16
N CYS A 47 1.27 14.57 -11.84
CA CYS A 47 -0.20 14.58 -11.89
C CYS A 47 -0.76 14.39 -13.30
N LYS A 48 0.05 14.60 -14.35
CA LYS A 48 -0.38 14.38 -15.76
C LYS A 48 -0.79 12.92 -16.04
N GLY A 49 -0.36 11.97 -15.20
CA GLY A 49 -0.77 10.57 -15.32
C GLY A 49 -2.22 10.29 -14.90
N PHE A 50 -2.90 11.24 -14.24
CA PHE A 50 -4.31 11.09 -13.90
C PHE A 50 -5.21 11.45 -15.08
N ALA A 51 -6.19 10.59 -15.37
CA ALA A 51 -7.15 10.83 -16.45
C ALA A 51 -8.09 12.03 -16.22
N LYS A 52 -8.27 12.45 -14.96
CA LYS A 52 -9.11 13.59 -14.56
C LYS A 52 -8.44 14.33 -13.42
N ALA A 53 -8.50 15.67 -13.46
CA ALA A 53 -7.95 16.51 -12.40
C ALA A 53 -8.80 16.51 -11.12
N LYS A 54 -10.12 16.35 -11.24
CA LYS A 54 -11.03 16.32 -10.09
C LYS A 54 -10.95 14.94 -9.42
N PRO A 55 -10.74 14.87 -8.09
CA PRO A 55 -10.81 13.60 -7.37
C PRO A 55 -12.21 12.98 -7.49
N LEU A 56 -12.27 11.66 -7.37
CA LEU A 56 -13.53 10.93 -7.27
C LEU A 56 -14.21 11.21 -5.92
N GLU A 57 -15.45 10.75 -5.79
CA GLU A 57 -16.18 10.82 -4.53
C GLU A 57 -15.39 10.12 -3.39
N PRO A 58 -15.13 10.83 -2.27
CA PRO A 58 -14.41 10.24 -1.15
C PRO A 58 -15.29 9.23 -0.42
N HIS A 59 -14.68 8.11 -0.02
CA HIS A 59 -15.34 7.09 0.78
C HIS A 59 -14.69 7.01 2.17
N THR A 60 -15.51 7.04 3.21
CA THR A 60 -15.02 6.90 4.59
C THR A 60 -14.95 5.43 4.97
N TRP A 61 -13.76 4.99 5.39
CA TRP A 61 -13.51 3.62 5.85
C TRP A 61 -13.28 3.60 7.36
N ARG A 62 -14.03 2.78 8.08
CA ARG A 62 -13.76 2.43 9.48
C ARG A 62 -13.01 1.12 9.52
N ILE A 63 -11.79 1.17 10.07
CA ILE A 63 -10.93 0.00 10.22
C ILE A 63 -10.90 -0.40 11.69
N ARG A 64 -11.31 -1.63 11.98
CA ARG A 64 -11.27 -2.24 13.31
C ARG A 64 -10.22 -3.34 13.31
N ILE A 65 -9.39 -3.34 14.33
CA ILE A 65 -8.35 -4.35 14.51
C ILE A 65 -8.58 -5.01 15.86
N GLY A 66 -8.66 -6.34 15.87
CA GLY A 66 -8.95 -7.11 17.08
C GLY A 66 -8.42 -8.54 17.01
N SER A 67 -8.84 -9.35 17.99
CA SER A 67 -8.35 -10.73 18.18
C SER A 67 -8.56 -11.62 16.94
N LEU A 68 -9.64 -11.41 16.19
CA LEU A 68 -9.99 -12.17 14.99
C LEU A 68 -9.28 -11.68 13.72
N GLY A 69 -8.70 -10.48 13.73
CA GLY A 69 -8.06 -9.87 12.57
C GLY A 69 -8.47 -8.42 12.33
N VAL A 70 -8.60 -8.05 11.05
CA VAL A 70 -8.94 -6.69 10.60
C VAL A 70 -10.26 -6.71 9.86
N GLN A 71 -11.16 -5.80 10.23
CA GLN A 71 -12.40 -5.50 9.51
C GLN A 71 -12.31 -4.08 8.96
N ALA A 72 -12.55 -3.91 7.67
CA ALA A 72 -12.67 -2.60 7.02
C ALA A 72 -14.09 -2.43 6.49
N ILE A 73 -14.79 -1.41 6.98
CA ILE A 73 -16.20 -1.14 6.66
C ILE A 73 -16.30 0.23 6.01
N CYS A 74 -16.90 0.28 4.84
CA CYS A 74 -17.36 1.49 4.19
C CYS A 74 -18.89 1.46 4.15
N GLU A 75 -19.57 2.49 4.64
CA GLU A 75 -21.04 2.53 4.64
C GLU A 75 -21.60 3.00 3.31
N PHE A 76 -20.88 3.87 2.59
CA PHE A 76 -21.31 4.44 1.33
C PHE A 76 -20.13 4.47 0.35
N PRO A 77 -20.12 3.57 -0.66
CA PRO A 77 -21.04 2.43 -0.84
C PRO A 77 -20.84 1.34 0.22
N ASP A 78 -21.87 0.54 0.52
CA ASP A 78 -21.76 -0.57 1.47
C ASP A 78 -20.73 -1.59 0.97
N LYS A 79 -19.58 -1.61 1.63
CA LYS A 79 -18.47 -2.53 1.35
C LYS A 79 -17.86 -2.98 2.67
N ARG A 80 -17.64 -4.29 2.78
CA ARG A 80 -17.07 -4.93 3.97
C ARG A 80 -15.97 -5.86 3.54
N LEU A 81 -14.79 -5.67 4.11
CA LEU A 81 -13.63 -6.51 3.89
C LEU A 81 -13.17 -7.05 5.24
N GLU A 82 -12.86 -8.34 5.27
CA GLU A 82 -12.35 -9.02 6.45
C GLU A 82 -11.03 -9.73 6.13
N PHE A 83 -10.06 -9.57 7.01
CA PHE A 83 -8.74 -10.17 6.88
C PHE A 83 -8.37 -10.85 8.18
N SER A 84 -7.98 -12.13 8.13
CA SER A 84 -7.43 -12.82 9.29
C SER A 84 -6.06 -12.24 9.66
N ARG A 85 -5.57 -12.57 10.86
CA ARG A 85 -4.21 -12.20 11.29
C ARG A 85 -3.12 -12.73 10.34
N THR A 86 -3.36 -13.89 9.73
CA THR A 86 -2.41 -14.55 8.83
C THR A 86 -2.47 -13.99 7.40
N ALA A 87 -3.41 -13.09 7.10
CA ALA A 87 -3.47 -12.41 5.81
C ALA A 87 -2.30 -11.44 5.58
N PHE A 88 -1.55 -11.10 6.64
CA PHE A 88 -0.46 -10.13 6.58
C PHE A 88 0.88 -10.81 6.92
N ALA A 89 1.82 -10.78 5.98
CA ALA A 89 3.19 -11.27 6.16
C ALA A 89 4.19 -10.10 6.40
N ASP A 90 3.75 -9.05 7.11
CA ASP A 90 4.55 -7.83 7.32
C ASP A 90 5.33 -7.89 8.64
N PRO A 91 6.66 -7.70 8.65
CA PRO A 91 7.48 -7.81 9.86
C PRO A 91 7.09 -6.78 10.94
N ARG A 92 6.48 -5.65 10.57
CA ARG A 92 6.02 -4.64 11.55
C ARG A 92 4.90 -5.16 12.44
N LEU A 93 4.19 -6.21 12.01
CA LEU A 93 3.10 -6.81 12.75
C LEU A 93 3.56 -7.93 13.71
N ALA A 94 4.84 -8.33 13.67
CA ALA A 94 5.36 -9.45 14.45
C ALA A 94 5.11 -9.30 15.96
N ASN A 95 5.23 -8.07 16.47
CA ASN A 95 5.02 -7.75 17.89
C ASN A 95 3.66 -7.08 18.15
N MET A 96 2.73 -7.14 17.19
CA MET A 96 1.43 -6.50 17.34
C MET A 96 0.59 -7.22 18.39
N ARG A 97 0.14 -6.49 19.42
CA ARG A 97 -0.82 -7.00 20.39
C ARG A 97 -2.25 -6.94 19.81
N TRP A 98 -2.70 -8.07 19.26
CA TRP A 98 -4.01 -8.22 18.63
C TRP A 98 -5.18 -8.24 19.62
N VAL A 99 -4.94 -8.73 20.83
CA VAL A 99 -5.92 -8.70 21.93
C VAL A 99 -5.71 -7.40 22.70
N ARG A 100 -6.67 -6.48 22.65
CA ARG A 100 -6.63 -5.22 23.39
C ARG A 100 -7.63 -5.29 24.54
N GLY A 101 -7.13 -5.22 25.78
CA GLY A 101 -7.92 -5.30 27.02
C GLY A 101 -7.72 -6.63 27.75
N HIS A 102 -7.40 -6.53 29.04
CA HIS A 102 -7.80 -7.49 30.07
C HIS A 102 -9.06 -6.95 30.71
#